data_AF-A0A953K1K3-F1
#
_entry.id   AF-A0A953K1K3-F1
#
_cell.length_a   1.000
_cell.length_b   1.000
_cell.length_c   1.000
_cell.angle_alpha   90.00
_cell.angle_beta   90.00
_cell.angle_gamma   90.00
#
_symmetry.space_group_name_H-M   'P 1'
#
loop_
_entity.id
_entity.type
_entity.pdbx_description
1 polymer ?
#
loop_
_entity_poly.entity_id
_entity_poly.type
_entity_poly.pdbx_seq_one_letter_code
_entity_poly.pdbx_strand_id
1 'polypeptide(L)'
;SGHSTYDTATQTFSGSYAYSDTSDYTYGNYSYRYRGHGQSSYSQNGSLISASDYYYENGDNFYQSTVILPLFSNYKCYANADYSRFCAILMYVSGRERIHYRQDGKEGTFEIDYGNGECDNLITIIENGVVVTVDQPTIYALAAQGAKTY
;
A
#
# COMPACT_ATOMS: atom_id res chain seq x y z
N SER A 1 4.14 -19.18 1.17
CA SER A 1 4.45 -19.92 2.42
C SER A 1 4.67 -18.92 3.53
N GLY A 2 4.54 -19.31 4.80
CA GLY A 2 4.73 -18.38 5.91
C GLY A 2 4.93 -19.08 7.25
N HIS A 3 5.35 -18.28 8.23
CA HIS A 3 5.50 -18.70 9.61
C HIS A 3 4.91 -17.63 10.52
N SER A 4 4.29 -18.06 11.61
CA SER A 4 3.69 -17.20 12.63
C SER A 4 3.99 -17.78 14.01
N THR A 5 4.29 -16.90 14.95
CA THR A 5 4.53 -17.21 16.34
C THR A 5 3.61 -16.36 17.21
N TYR A 6 3.06 -16.97 18.25
CA TYR A 6 2.30 -16.28 19.28
C TYR A 6 2.67 -16.85 20.65
N ASP A 7 3.14 -15.99 21.54
CA ASP A 7 3.40 -16.33 22.93
C ASP A 7 2.23 -15.86 23.80
N THR A 8 1.51 -16.80 24.40
CA THR A 8 0.34 -16.52 25.24
C THR A 8 0.70 -15.89 26.58
N ALA A 9 1.92 -16.11 27.10
CA ALA A 9 2.34 -15.57 28.39
C ALA A 9 2.67 -14.08 28.28
N THR A 10 3.37 -13.70 27.21
CA THR A 10 3.77 -12.31 26.96
C THR A 10 2.82 -11.55 26.02
N GLN A 11 1.86 -12.25 25.42
CA GLN A 11 0.97 -11.75 24.35
C GLN A 11 1.72 -11.18 23.14
N THR A 12 2.94 -11.64 22.91
CA THR A 12 3.76 -11.18 21.79
C THR A 12 3.50 -12.02 20.56
N PHE A 13 3.46 -11.37 19.39
CA PHE A 13 3.25 -12.03 18.11
C PHE A 13 4.23 -11.53 17.06
N SER A 14 4.59 -12.43 16.15
CA SER A 14 5.35 -12.09 14.95
C SER A 14 5.11 -13.12 13.85
N GLY A 15 5.46 -12.76 12.63
CA GLY A 15 5.42 -13.70 11.51
C GLY A 15 5.97 -13.10 10.24
N SER A 16 6.07 -13.95 9.24
CA SER A 16 6.45 -13.57 7.88
C SER A 16 5.78 -14.48 6.88
N TYR A 17 5.46 -13.93 5.72
CA TYR A 17 4.89 -14.69 4.64
C TYR A 17 5.37 -14.16 3.29
N ALA A 18 5.48 -15.08 2.33
CA ALA A 18 5.60 -14.77 0.92
C ALA A 18 4.31 -15.22 0.22
N TYR A 19 3.83 -14.38 -0.69
CA TYR A 19 2.65 -14.65 -1.49
C TYR A 19 2.97 -14.49 -2.97
N SER A 20 2.21 -15.20 -3.78
CA SER A 20 2.13 -15.07 -5.22
C SER A 20 0.72 -15.44 -5.59
N ASP A 21 0.01 -14.54 -6.24
CA ASP A 21 -1.40 -14.66 -6.56
C ASP A 21 -1.65 -14.14 -7.97
N THR A 22 -2.59 -14.77 -8.65
CA THR A 22 -3.14 -14.32 -9.91
C THR A 22 -4.61 -14.64 -9.89
N SER A 23 -5.43 -13.59 -9.95
CA SER A 23 -6.87 -13.68 -9.81
C SER A 23 -7.53 -12.79 -10.85
N ASP A 24 -8.58 -13.28 -11.49
CA ASP A 24 -9.45 -12.48 -12.34
C ASP A 24 -10.69 -12.12 -11.52
N TYR A 25 -11.02 -10.83 -11.46
CA TYR A 25 -12.17 -10.31 -10.72
C TYR A 25 -13.15 -9.67 -11.68
N THR A 26 -14.43 -9.89 -11.44
CA THR A 26 -15.51 -9.23 -12.17
C THR A 26 -16.43 -8.51 -11.19
N TYR A 27 -16.59 -7.20 -11.36
CA TYR A 27 -17.51 -6.38 -10.58
C TYR A 27 -18.36 -5.50 -11.52
N GLY A 28 -19.65 -5.81 -11.60
CA GLY A 28 -20.53 -5.19 -12.59
C GLY A 28 -20.05 -5.49 -14.02
N ASN A 29 -19.80 -4.44 -14.80
CA ASN A 29 -19.33 -4.54 -16.19
C ASN A 29 -17.80 -4.48 -16.33
N TYR A 30 -17.07 -4.44 -15.20
CA TYR A 30 -15.62 -4.36 -15.21
C TYR A 30 -15.03 -5.71 -14.86
N SER A 31 -14.13 -6.19 -15.72
CA SER A 31 -13.26 -7.32 -15.42
C SER A 31 -11.84 -6.80 -15.28
N TYR A 32 -11.17 -7.18 -14.20
CA TYR A 32 -9.75 -6.88 -14.04
C TYR A 32 -8.96 -8.12 -13.66
N ARG A 33 -7.78 -8.24 -14.27
CA ARG A 33 -6.79 -9.24 -13.91
C ARG A 33 -5.84 -8.64 -12.89
N TYR A 34 -5.73 -9.31 -11.76
CA TYR A 34 -4.75 -9.03 -10.73
C TYR A 34 -3.64 -10.07 -10.78
N ARG A 35 -2.40 -9.60 -10.68
CA ARG A 35 -1.21 -10.41 -10.43
C ARG A 35 -0.43 -9.75 -9.33
N GLY A 36 -0.04 -10.50 -8.31
CA GLY A 36 0.69 -9.95 -7.20
C GLY A 36 1.65 -10.94 -6.61
N HIS A 37 2.85 -10.51 -6.27
CA HIS A 37 3.76 -11.29 -5.45
C HIS A 37 4.50 -10.39 -4.48
N GLY A 38 4.99 -10.97 -3.40
CA GLY A 38 5.72 -10.19 -2.41
C GLY A 38 6.09 -10.96 -1.16
N GLN A 39 6.73 -10.24 -0.25
CA GLN A 39 7.24 -10.71 1.02
C GLN A 39 6.92 -9.67 2.09
N SER A 40 6.30 -10.15 3.16
CA SER A 40 5.90 -9.32 4.28
C SER A 40 6.28 -9.98 5.59
N SER A 41 6.51 -9.15 6.60
CA SER A 41 6.67 -9.58 7.99
C SER A 41 5.90 -8.66 8.91
N TYR A 42 5.60 -9.14 10.10
CA TYR A 42 4.90 -8.38 11.13
C TYR A 42 5.38 -8.76 12.53
N SER A 43 5.22 -7.84 13.45
CA SER A 43 5.40 -8.01 14.88
C SER A 43 4.42 -7.12 15.64
N GLN A 44 4.48 -7.15 16.97
CA GLN A 44 3.75 -6.20 17.82
C GLN A 44 4.07 -4.72 17.53
N ASN A 45 5.22 -4.42 16.94
CA ASN A 45 5.65 -3.04 16.69
C ASN A 45 5.18 -2.51 15.34
N GLY A 46 4.84 -3.37 14.40
CA GLY A 46 4.59 -2.95 13.03
C GLY A 46 4.61 -4.08 12.01
N SER A 47 4.41 -3.70 10.76
CA SER A 47 4.55 -4.57 9.59
C SER A 47 5.55 -3.99 8.59
N LEU A 48 6.25 -4.88 7.88
CA LEU A 48 7.23 -4.55 6.87
C LEU A 48 6.89 -5.32 5.59
N ILE A 49 6.77 -4.61 4.47
CA ILE A 49 6.75 -5.20 3.13
C ILE A 49 8.15 -5.02 2.56
N SER A 50 8.94 -6.09 2.54
CA SER A 50 10.33 -6.04 2.07
C SER A 50 10.42 -6.00 0.55
N ALA A 51 9.44 -6.59 -0.13
CA ALA A 51 9.28 -6.55 -1.57
C ALA A 51 7.82 -6.82 -1.91
N SER A 52 7.29 -6.10 -2.90
CA SER A 52 6.02 -6.45 -3.53
C SER A 52 6.00 -5.90 -4.94
N ASP A 53 5.29 -6.62 -5.80
CA ASP A 53 4.92 -6.18 -7.14
C ASP A 53 3.46 -6.57 -7.34
N TYR A 54 2.61 -5.57 -7.57
CA TYR A 54 1.20 -5.72 -7.82
C TYR A 54 0.89 -5.15 -9.21
N TYR A 55 0.13 -5.88 -10.00
CA TYR A 55 -0.28 -5.49 -11.34
C TYR A 55 -1.78 -5.72 -11.49
N TYR A 56 -2.51 -4.66 -11.82
CA TYR A 56 -3.94 -4.65 -12.09
C TYR A 56 -4.14 -4.24 -13.55
N GLU A 57 -4.92 -5.00 -14.30
CA GLU A 57 -5.15 -4.77 -15.74
C GLU A 57 -6.63 -4.89 -16.09
N ASN A 58 -7.10 -3.95 -16.91
CA ASN A 58 -8.46 -3.94 -17.45
C ASN A 58 -8.42 -3.44 -18.90
N GLY A 59 -8.54 -4.38 -19.85
CA GLY A 59 -8.37 -4.09 -21.27
C GLY A 59 -6.94 -3.58 -21.55
N ASP A 60 -6.84 -2.40 -22.15
CA ASP A 60 -5.55 -1.76 -22.44
C ASP A 60 -4.98 -0.95 -21.26
N ASN A 61 -5.77 -0.73 -20.20
CA ASN A 61 -5.36 0.04 -19.03
C ASN A 61 -4.71 -0.87 -18.00
N PHE A 62 -3.69 -0.36 -17.30
CA PHE A 62 -3.08 -1.07 -16.19
C PHE A 62 -2.57 -0.12 -15.09
N TYR A 63 -2.37 -0.69 -13.91
CA TYR A 63 -1.71 -0.08 -12.78
C TYR A 63 -0.75 -1.09 -12.18
N GLN A 64 0.53 -0.74 -12.08
CA GLN A 64 1.56 -1.54 -11.44
C GLN A 64 2.16 -0.78 -10.26
N SER A 65 2.30 -1.47 -9.14
CA SER A 65 2.86 -0.97 -7.89
C SER A 65 4.04 -1.84 -7.51
N THR A 66 5.25 -1.29 -7.44
CA THR A 66 6.46 -2.03 -7.10
C THR A 66 7.18 -1.37 -5.93
N VAL A 67 7.44 -2.13 -4.87
CA VAL A 67 8.24 -1.67 -3.73
C VAL A 67 9.71 -1.64 -4.12
N ILE A 68 10.31 -0.44 -4.01
CA ILE A 68 11.72 -0.20 -4.31
C ILE A 68 12.54 -0.13 -3.00
N LEU A 69 11.97 0.48 -1.96
CA LEU A 69 12.52 0.47 -0.61
C LEU A 69 11.46 -0.10 0.34
N PRO A 70 11.83 -1.02 1.26
CA PRO A 70 10.87 -1.69 2.13
C PRO A 70 9.88 -0.75 2.81
N LEU A 71 8.57 -1.06 2.70
CA LEU A 71 7.51 -0.25 3.28
C LEU A 71 7.28 -0.67 4.73
N PHE A 72 7.40 0.25 5.68
CA PHE A 72 7.21 -0.04 7.10
C PHE A 72 6.01 0.72 7.67
N SER A 73 5.11 -0.01 8.32
CA SER A 73 4.03 0.54 9.13
C SER A 73 4.39 0.42 10.61
N ASN A 74 4.37 1.52 11.35
CA ASN A 74 4.63 1.52 12.80
C ASN A 74 3.29 1.54 13.57
N TYR A 75 2.97 0.46 14.28
CA TYR A 75 1.69 0.33 14.98
C TYR A 75 1.48 1.36 16.10
N LYS A 76 2.55 1.98 16.62
CA LYS A 76 2.44 3.08 17.58
C LYS A 76 1.79 4.32 16.98
N CYS A 77 1.95 4.56 15.68
CA CYS A 77 1.29 5.67 15.00
C CYS A 77 -0.24 5.48 14.94
N TYR A 78 -0.72 4.25 15.19
CA TYR A 78 -2.14 3.91 15.18
C TYR A 78 -2.82 4.01 16.56
N ALA A 79 -2.07 4.27 17.62
CA ALA A 79 -2.65 4.37 18.96
C ALA A 79 -3.43 5.67 19.20
N ASN A 80 -3.16 6.72 18.40
CA ASN A 80 -3.64 8.09 18.65
C ASN A 80 -4.63 8.63 17.60
N ALA A 81 -4.85 7.94 16.48
CA ALA A 81 -5.81 8.41 15.50
C ALA A 81 -7.22 7.87 15.84
N ASP A 82 -8.24 8.69 15.60
CA ASP A 82 -9.64 8.26 15.69
C ASP A 82 -9.96 7.35 14.48
N TYR A 83 -9.50 6.10 14.56
CA TYR A 83 -9.64 5.07 13.51
C TYR A 83 -11.06 4.57 13.31
N SER A 84 -12.05 5.10 14.05
CA SER A 84 -13.47 4.77 13.85
C SER A 84 -13.97 5.03 12.41
N ARG A 85 -13.20 5.78 11.60
CA ARG A 85 -13.50 6.12 10.20
C ARG A 85 -12.57 5.51 9.16
N PHE A 86 -11.42 4.95 9.58
CA PHE A 86 -10.40 4.41 8.67
C PHE A 86 -10.26 2.90 8.90
N CYS A 87 -11.29 2.15 8.53
CA CYS A 87 -11.19 0.69 8.50
C CYS A 87 -10.10 0.30 7.48
N ALA A 88 -9.02 -0.28 7.99
CA ALA A 88 -8.10 -1.17 7.28
C ALA A 88 -7.11 -0.58 6.25
N ILE A 89 -6.75 0.71 6.30
CA ILE A 89 -5.64 1.21 5.47
C ILE A 89 -4.35 1.26 6.29
N LEU A 90 -3.37 0.44 5.90
CA LEU A 90 -2.02 0.48 6.45
C LEU A 90 -1.34 1.79 6.01
N MET A 91 -1.08 2.67 6.96
CA MET A 91 -0.25 3.86 6.80
C MET A 91 1.21 3.48 7.01
N TYR A 92 1.97 3.44 5.91
CA TYR A 92 3.42 3.32 5.96
C TYR A 92 4.02 4.66 6.42
N VAL A 93 5.03 4.58 7.29
CA VAL A 93 5.79 5.74 7.81
C VAL A 93 7.16 5.87 7.15
N SER A 94 7.56 4.86 6.37
CA SER A 94 8.79 4.89 5.59
C SER A 94 8.76 3.86 4.48
N GLY A 95 9.67 4.01 3.53
CA GLY A 95 9.80 3.16 2.36
C GLY A 95 9.42 3.89 1.09
N ARG A 96 9.60 3.22 -0.04
CA ARG A 96 9.37 3.82 -1.35
C ARG A 96 8.77 2.81 -2.31
N GLU A 97 7.76 3.26 -3.02
CA GLU A 97 7.06 2.50 -4.03
C GLU A 97 7.08 3.27 -5.35
N ARG A 98 7.16 2.55 -6.47
CA ARG A 98 6.99 3.11 -7.81
C ARG A 98 5.69 2.62 -8.41
N ILE A 99 4.97 3.56 -8.97
CA ILE A 99 3.75 3.35 -9.70
C ILE A 99 4.03 3.52 -11.18
N HIS A 100 3.69 2.51 -11.98
CA HIS A 100 3.67 2.57 -13.44
C HIS A 100 2.26 2.29 -13.91
N TYR A 101 1.70 3.17 -14.71
CA TYR A 101 0.29 3.06 -15.09
C TYR A 101 0.08 3.40 -16.56
N ARG A 102 -0.98 2.83 -17.12
CA ARG A 102 -1.59 3.28 -18.37
C ARG A 102 -3.08 3.48 -18.16
N GLN A 103 -3.55 4.68 -18.48
CA GLN A 103 -4.96 5.05 -18.39
C GLN A 103 -5.34 5.89 -19.60
N ASP A 104 -6.40 5.49 -20.30
CA ASP A 104 -6.98 6.19 -21.45
C ASP A 104 -5.93 6.50 -22.53
N GLY A 105 -5.08 5.51 -22.82
CA GLY A 105 -4.02 5.59 -23.83
C GLY A 105 -2.80 6.42 -23.42
N LYS A 106 -2.76 6.97 -22.20
CA LYS A 106 -1.59 7.66 -21.66
C LYS A 106 -0.88 6.78 -20.65
N GLU A 107 0.45 6.76 -20.75
CA GLU A 107 1.32 6.00 -19.85
C GLU A 107 2.19 6.95 -19.05
N GLY A 108 2.41 6.62 -17.77
CA GLY A 108 3.16 7.46 -16.85
C GLY A 108 3.78 6.67 -15.71
N THR A 109 4.68 7.30 -14.96
CA THR A 109 5.34 6.69 -13.81
C THR A 109 5.61 7.75 -12.75
N PHE A 110 5.33 7.42 -11.49
CA PHE A 110 5.69 8.25 -10.35
C PHE A 110 6.17 7.39 -9.19
N GLU A 111 6.87 8.00 -8.24
CA GLU A 111 7.30 7.35 -7.00
C GLU A 111 6.55 7.95 -5.81
N ILE A 112 6.22 7.12 -4.82
CA ILE A 112 5.68 7.51 -3.52
C ILE A 112 6.75 7.20 -2.48
N ASP A 113 7.27 8.22 -1.81
CA ASP A 113 8.11 8.11 -0.64
C ASP A 113 7.25 8.32 0.61
N TYR A 114 7.19 7.28 1.45
CA TYR A 114 6.34 7.26 2.64
C TYR A 114 6.99 7.89 3.88
N GLY A 115 8.17 8.52 3.73
CA GLY A 115 8.81 9.30 4.77
C GLY A 115 9.96 8.59 5.47
N ASN A 116 10.30 9.10 6.65
CA ASN A 116 11.54 8.80 7.37
C ASN A 116 11.34 7.95 8.65
N GLY A 117 10.11 7.50 8.91
CA GLY A 117 9.75 6.69 10.07
C GLY A 117 8.96 7.44 11.15
N GLU A 118 8.80 8.76 11.03
CA GLU A 118 8.00 9.58 11.94
C GLU A 118 6.49 9.38 11.72
N CYS A 119 5.69 9.58 12.77
CA CYS A 119 4.23 9.46 12.71
C CYS A 119 3.55 10.76 12.22
N ASP A 120 4.04 11.37 11.14
CA ASP A 120 3.50 12.63 10.60
C ASP A 120 2.49 12.43 9.44
N ASN A 121 2.38 11.20 8.92
CA ASN A 121 1.54 10.81 7.79
C ASN A 121 1.83 11.59 6.50
N LEU A 122 3.01 12.19 6.37
CA LEU A 122 3.41 12.90 5.17
C LEU A 122 4.04 11.94 4.17
N ILE A 123 3.52 11.96 2.94
CA ILE A 123 4.13 11.24 1.82
C ILE A 123 4.59 12.24 0.77
N THR A 124 5.60 11.85 0.02
CA THR A 124 6.14 12.65 -1.09
C THR A 124 5.93 11.90 -2.40
N ILE A 125 5.21 12.52 -3.33
CA ILE A 125 4.99 12.02 -4.69
C ILE A 125 5.99 12.69 -5.62
N ILE A 126 6.72 11.89 -6.38
CA ILE A 126 7.76 12.33 -7.32
C ILE A 126 7.37 11.89 -8.72
N GLU A 127 7.07 12.85 -9.60
CA GLU A 127 6.68 12.58 -10.99
C GLU A 127 7.37 13.58 -11.93
N ASN A 128 8.12 13.08 -12.93
CA ASN A 128 8.78 13.93 -13.93
C ASN A 128 9.64 15.08 -13.33
N GLY A 129 10.27 14.83 -12.17
CA GLY A 129 11.07 15.82 -11.44
C GLY A 129 10.27 16.83 -10.60
N VAL A 130 8.94 16.77 -10.65
CA VAL A 130 8.05 17.51 -9.74
C VAL A 130 7.91 16.72 -8.45
N VAL A 131 8.02 17.42 -7.32
CA VAL A 131 7.94 16.84 -5.98
C VAL A 131 6.78 17.50 -5.24
N VAL A 132 5.82 16.69 -4.79
CA VAL A 132 4.65 17.14 -4.04
C VAL A 132 4.56 16.38 -2.74
N THR A 133 4.55 17.10 -1.61
CA THR A 133 4.30 16.50 -0.30
C THR A 133 2.83 16.62 0.03
N VAL A 134 2.21 15.51 0.43
CA VAL A 134 0.78 15.40 0.71
C VAL A 134 0.58 14.67 2.03
N ASP A 135 -0.41 15.11 2.78
CA ASP A 135 -0.91 14.39 3.95
C ASP A 135 -1.71 13.14 3.49
N GLN A 136 -1.30 11.96 3.94
CA GLN A 136 -1.87 10.68 3.53
C GLN A 136 -3.38 10.55 3.81
N PRO A 137 -3.91 10.96 4.98
CA PRO A 137 -5.36 11.09 5.19
C PRO A 137 -6.10 11.92 4.14
N THR A 138 -5.48 12.98 3.62
CA THR A 138 -6.07 13.82 2.55
C THR A 138 -6.27 13.01 1.27
N ILE A 139 -5.31 12.17 0.89
CA ILE A 139 -5.41 11.29 -0.29
C ILE A 139 -6.57 10.31 -0.12
N TYR A 140 -6.70 9.69 1.05
CA TYR A 140 -7.80 8.76 1.32
C TYR A 140 -9.16 9.44 1.31
N ALA A 141 -9.26 10.67 1.84
CA ALA A 141 -10.49 11.45 1.77
C ALA A 141 -10.89 11.75 0.32
N LEU A 142 -9.93 12.11 -0.54
CA LEU A 142 -10.17 12.36 -1.96
C LEU A 142 -10.58 11.08 -2.71
N ALA A 143 -9.89 9.97 -2.45
CA ALA A 143 -10.24 8.67 -3.04
C ALA A 143 -11.65 8.22 -2.66
N ALA A 144 -12.03 8.39 -1.38
CA ALA A 144 -13.36 8.06 -0.88
C ALA A 144 -14.47 8.96 -1.47
N GLN A 145 -14.16 10.21 -1.81
CA GLN A 145 -15.09 11.12 -2.49
C GLN A 145 -15.24 10.75 -3.97
N GLY A 146 -14.14 10.45 -4.66
CA GLY A 146 -14.14 10.00 -6.05
C GLY A 146 -14.94 8.71 -6.24
N ALA A 147 -14.87 7.78 -5.28
CA ALA A 147 -15.65 6.53 -5.29
C ALA A 147 -17.17 6.73 -5.10
N LYS A 148 -17.63 7.88 -4.60
CA LYS A 148 -19.07 8.21 -4.46
C LYS A 148 -19.67 8.85 -5.71
N THR A 149 -18.84 9.24 -6.66
CA THR A 149 -19.24 9.89 -7.93
C THR A 149 -19.47 8.91 -9.09
N TYR A 150 -19.48 7.61 -8.82
CA TYR A 150 -19.79 6.55 -9.79
C TYR A 150 -20.96 5.69 -9.32
#